data_AF-S9W0P8-F1
#
_entry.id   AF-S9W0P8-F1
#
_cell.length_a   1.000
_cell.length_b   1.000
_cell.length_c   1.000
_cell.angle_alpha   90.00
_cell.angle_beta   90.00
_cell.angle_gamma   90.00
#
_symmetry.space_group_name_H-M   'P 1'
#
loop_
_entity.id
_entity.type
_entity.pdbx_description
1 polymer ?
#
loop_
_entity_poly.entity_id
_entity_poly.type
_entity_poly.pdbx_seq_one_letter_code
_entity_poly.pdbx_strand_id
1 'polypeptide(L)'
;MQEIFDFAALRRLLQRPDFTLRLDGMHGASGPYVRRIFHECLGVPLACLLRTDPLPDFGGCHPDPNLTYAADLVRAMGLGPDGSACAAALGAEVPSFGAAFDGDADRNMVVGARFFVNPSDALAVLAANADAVPFFRRAGGLRAVARSMPTSGAVDRVAAAKGLRCFEVPTGWKYFGNLMDSHDVFGGTDYTPLPVWRGELRH
;
A
#
# COMPACT_ATOMS: atom_id res chain seq x y z
N MET A 1 11.75 10.51 -3.34
CA MET A 1 11.10 9.30 -3.92
C MET A 1 12.03 8.50 -4.83
N GLN A 2 12.64 9.09 -5.85
CA GLN A 2 13.54 8.37 -6.78
C GLN A 2 14.78 7.78 -6.13
N GLU A 3 15.21 8.33 -4.98
CA GLU A 3 16.30 7.77 -4.19
C GLU A 3 15.88 6.49 -3.44
N ILE A 4 14.57 6.31 -3.19
CA ILE A 4 14.04 5.19 -2.41
C ILE A 4 13.81 3.95 -3.30
N PHE A 5 13.20 4.15 -4.47
CA PHE A 5 12.79 3.10 -5.40
C PHE A 5 13.61 3.12 -6.70
N ASP A 6 13.79 1.94 -7.31
CA ASP A 6 14.39 1.84 -8.65
C ASP A 6 13.35 2.17 -9.73
N PHE A 7 13.33 3.44 -10.15
CA PHE A 7 12.41 3.90 -11.20
C PHE A 7 12.66 3.24 -12.57
N ALA A 8 13.89 2.81 -12.85
CA ALA A 8 14.17 2.10 -14.10
C ALA A 8 13.53 0.70 -14.09
N ALA A 9 13.62 -0.01 -12.97
CA ALA A 9 12.93 -1.28 -12.78
C ALA A 9 11.40 -1.12 -12.84
N LEU A 10 10.85 -0.10 -12.19
CA LEU A 10 9.41 0.19 -12.23
C LEU A 10 8.91 0.50 -13.65
N ARG A 11 9.65 1.32 -14.42
CA ARG A 11 9.31 1.59 -15.83
C ARG A 11 9.29 0.30 -16.65
N ARG A 12 10.29 -0.57 -16.49
CA ARG A 12 10.33 -1.87 -17.20
C ARG A 12 9.10 -2.73 -16.88
N LEU A 13 8.66 -2.76 -15.63
CA LEU A 13 7.44 -3.48 -15.24
C LEU A 13 6.19 -2.84 -15.89
N LEU A 14 6.06 -1.51 -15.80
CA LEU A 14 4.86 -0.79 -16.24
C LEU A 14 4.73 -0.68 -17.77
N GLN A 15 5.82 -0.88 -18.51
CA GLN A 15 5.84 -0.89 -19.98
C GLN A 15 5.61 -2.29 -20.56
N ARG A 16 5.50 -3.32 -19.73
CA ARG A 16 5.20 -4.67 -20.20
C ARG A 16 3.78 -4.74 -20.78
N PRO A 17 3.58 -5.34 -21.96
CA PRO A 17 2.26 -5.45 -22.58
C PRO A 17 1.29 -6.34 -21.80
N ASP A 18 1.82 -7.24 -20.95
CA ASP A 18 1.04 -8.16 -20.11
C ASP A 18 0.77 -7.62 -18.69
N PHE A 19 1.16 -6.37 -18.39
CA PHE A 19 0.96 -5.75 -17.09
C PHE A 19 0.09 -4.49 -17.20
N THR A 20 -1.11 -4.55 -16.63
CA THR A 20 -2.06 -3.45 -16.64
C THR A 20 -2.33 -2.92 -15.22
N LEU A 21 -2.50 -1.60 -15.13
CA LEU A 21 -2.59 -0.88 -13.86
C LEU A 21 -3.91 -0.11 -13.76
N ARG A 22 -4.47 -0.05 -12.55
CA ARG A 22 -5.56 0.86 -12.19
C ARG A 22 -5.25 1.55 -10.86
N LEU A 23 -5.13 2.87 -10.87
CA LEU A 23 -4.88 3.65 -9.64
C LEU A 23 -6.03 4.61 -9.41
N ASP A 24 -6.49 4.71 -8.18
CA ASP A 24 -7.61 5.55 -7.80
C ASP A 24 -7.23 6.56 -6.72
N GLY A 25 -7.29 7.84 -7.07
CA GLY A 25 -7.01 8.94 -6.14
C GLY A 25 -8.21 9.33 -5.28
N MET A 26 -9.41 8.80 -5.56
CA MET A 26 -10.66 9.11 -4.84
C MET A 26 -10.93 10.61 -4.68
N HIS A 27 -10.50 11.43 -5.65
CA HIS A 27 -10.54 12.90 -5.61
C HIS A 27 -9.83 13.53 -4.40
N GLY A 28 -8.90 12.79 -3.78
CA GLY A 28 -8.09 13.22 -2.64
C GLY A 28 -6.79 13.90 -3.05
N ALA A 29 -6.00 14.26 -2.04
CA ALA A 29 -4.70 14.89 -2.17
C ALA A 29 -3.67 14.02 -2.93
N SER A 30 -3.89 12.71 -3.00
CA SER A 30 -3.04 11.76 -3.74
C SER A 30 -3.01 12.01 -5.25
N GLY A 31 -4.08 12.62 -5.83
CA GLY A 31 -4.26 12.75 -7.28
C GLY A 31 -3.08 13.37 -8.04
N PRO A 32 -2.60 14.58 -7.65
CA PRO A 32 -1.43 15.20 -8.26
C PRO A 32 -0.15 14.35 -8.14
N TYR A 33 0.05 13.66 -7.02
CA TYR A 33 1.20 12.75 -6.84
C TYR A 33 1.11 11.55 -7.78
N VAL A 34 -0.08 10.95 -7.90
CA VAL A 34 -0.33 9.82 -8.80
C VAL A 34 -0.04 10.22 -10.24
N ARG A 35 -0.51 11.39 -10.70
CA ARG A 35 -0.20 11.92 -12.04
C ARG A 35 1.30 12.16 -12.22
N ARG A 36 1.92 12.90 -11.29
CA ARG A 36 3.34 13.25 -11.38
C ARG A 36 4.25 12.02 -11.42
N ILE A 37 3.98 11.03 -10.57
CA ILE A 37 4.82 9.85 -10.42
C ILE A 37 4.50 8.82 -11.50
N PHE A 38 3.26 8.38 -11.63
CA PHE A 38 2.92 7.28 -12.52
C PHE A 38 2.83 7.72 -13.98
N HIS A 39 2.20 8.86 -14.27
CA HIS A 39 2.11 9.33 -15.65
C HIS A 39 3.42 9.97 -16.13
N GLU A 40 3.85 11.07 -15.50
CA GLU A 40 4.98 11.84 -16.02
C GLU A 40 6.33 11.15 -15.80
N CYS A 41 6.57 10.55 -14.63
CA CYS A 41 7.85 9.91 -14.35
C CYS A 41 7.94 8.48 -14.89
N LEU A 42 6.86 7.69 -14.79
CA LEU A 42 6.88 6.26 -15.10
C LEU A 42 6.22 5.89 -16.44
N GLY A 43 5.52 6.82 -17.09
CA GLY A 43 4.93 6.63 -18.43
C GLY A 43 3.62 5.85 -18.44
N VAL A 44 2.92 5.74 -17.31
CA VAL A 44 1.60 5.10 -17.23
C VAL A 44 0.57 5.96 -17.98
N PRO A 45 -0.27 5.39 -18.85
CA PRO A 45 -1.33 6.14 -19.53
C PRO A 45 -2.31 6.78 -18.54
N LEU A 46 -2.76 8.02 -18.81
CA LEU A 46 -3.75 8.70 -17.95
C LEU A 46 -5.05 7.90 -17.77
N ALA A 47 -5.44 7.08 -18.76
CA ALA A 47 -6.62 6.22 -18.67
C ALA A 47 -6.54 5.17 -17.55
N CYS A 48 -5.34 4.85 -17.06
CA CYS A 48 -5.13 3.97 -15.90
C CYS A 48 -5.34 4.68 -14.57
N LEU A 49 -5.43 6.02 -14.56
CA LEU A 49 -5.49 6.84 -13.35
C LEU A 49 -6.89 7.43 -13.19
N LEU A 50 -7.59 7.01 -12.15
CA LEU A 50 -8.94 7.42 -11.79
C LEU A 50 -8.93 8.54 -10.76
N ARG A 51 -9.85 9.50 -10.93
CA ARG A 51 -10.22 10.49 -9.90
C ARG A 51 -8.99 11.17 -9.28
N THR A 52 -8.07 11.60 -10.16
CA THR A 52 -6.78 12.19 -9.78
C THR A 52 -6.81 13.72 -9.75
N ASP A 53 -8.01 14.30 -9.89
CA ASP A 53 -8.35 15.69 -9.67
C ASP A 53 -8.89 15.87 -8.24
N PRO A 54 -8.18 16.61 -7.37
CA PRO A 54 -8.67 16.89 -6.03
C PRO A 54 -9.94 17.75 -6.05
N LEU A 55 -10.97 17.33 -5.31
CA LEU A 55 -12.23 18.06 -5.18
C LEU A 55 -12.55 18.32 -3.70
N PRO A 56 -13.11 19.49 -3.32
CA PRO A 56 -13.41 19.81 -1.92
C PRO A 56 -14.39 18.85 -1.23
N ASP A 57 -15.26 18.21 -2.01
CA ASP A 57 -16.27 17.24 -1.57
C ASP A 57 -15.93 15.80 -1.99
N PHE A 58 -14.71 15.58 -2.49
CA PHE A 58 -14.24 14.30 -3.04
C PHE A 58 -15.15 13.73 -4.15
N GLY A 59 -15.89 14.59 -4.87
CA GLY A 59 -16.87 14.17 -5.88
C GLY A 59 -18.07 13.42 -5.29
N GLY A 60 -18.43 13.73 -4.03
CA GLY A 60 -19.50 13.06 -3.28
C GLY A 60 -19.15 11.65 -2.82
N CYS A 61 -17.91 11.19 -3.04
CA CYS A 61 -17.42 9.90 -2.59
C CYS A 61 -16.90 9.98 -1.15
N HIS A 62 -16.90 8.86 -0.44
CA HIS A 62 -16.19 8.74 0.83
C HIS A 62 -14.72 8.39 0.55
N PRO A 63 -13.74 9.27 0.84
CA PRO A 63 -12.34 9.05 0.44
C PRO A 63 -11.61 8.13 1.43
N ASP A 64 -12.14 6.92 1.62
CA ASP A 64 -11.57 5.87 2.48
C ASP A 64 -11.48 4.55 1.70
N PRO A 65 -10.27 4.05 1.38
CA PRO A 65 -10.08 2.96 0.45
C PRO A 65 -10.37 1.62 1.14
N ASN A 66 -11.60 1.15 1.01
CA ASN A 66 -12.05 -0.15 1.47
C ASN A 66 -13.00 -0.81 0.43
N LEU A 67 -13.40 -2.06 0.68
CA LEU A 67 -14.24 -2.83 -0.25
C LEU A 67 -15.59 -2.16 -0.56
N THR A 68 -16.09 -1.32 0.35
CA THR A 68 -17.36 -0.60 0.20
C THR A 68 -17.20 0.70 -0.59
N TYR A 69 -16.28 1.57 -0.19
CA TYR A 69 -16.17 2.92 -0.76
C TYR A 69 -15.32 2.97 -2.03
N ALA A 70 -14.38 2.04 -2.20
CA ALA A 70 -13.62 1.87 -3.44
C ALA A 70 -14.28 0.83 -4.37
N ALA A 71 -15.62 0.72 -4.35
CA ALA A 71 -16.38 -0.27 -5.10
C ALA A 71 -16.09 -0.27 -6.61
N ASP A 72 -15.81 0.89 -7.21
CA ASP A 72 -15.46 0.98 -8.63
C ASP A 72 -14.11 0.30 -8.94
N LEU A 73 -13.12 0.47 -8.06
CA LEU A 73 -11.86 -0.24 -8.17
C LEU A 73 -12.05 -1.74 -7.94
N VAL A 74 -12.78 -2.13 -6.89
CA VAL A 74 -13.08 -3.54 -6.57
C VAL A 74 -13.73 -4.24 -7.76
N ARG A 75 -14.76 -3.62 -8.35
CA ARG A 75 -15.45 -4.15 -9.54
C ARG A 75 -14.52 -4.21 -10.75
N ALA A 76 -13.72 -3.18 -10.99
CA ALA A 76 -12.76 -3.16 -12.10
C ALA A 76 -11.71 -4.27 -11.98
N MET A 77 -11.33 -4.64 -10.76
CA MET A 77 -10.41 -5.74 -10.48
C MET A 77 -11.08 -7.13 -10.48
N GLY A 78 -12.40 -7.19 -10.77
CA GLY A 78 -13.16 -8.44 -10.85
C GLY A 78 -13.48 -9.07 -9.49
N LEU A 79 -13.66 -8.25 -8.46
CA LEU A 79 -14.01 -8.68 -7.11
C LEU A 79 -15.48 -8.36 -6.77
N GLY A 80 -16.04 -9.17 -5.87
CA GLY A 80 -17.29 -8.90 -5.18
C GLY A 80 -17.11 -7.96 -3.98
N PRO A 81 -18.22 -7.51 -3.35
CA PRO A 81 -18.17 -6.60 -2.21
C PRO A 81 -17.54 -7.20 -0.95
N ASP A 82 -17.44 -8.52 -0.87
CA ASP A 82 -16.76 -9.26 0.20
C ASP A 82 -15.27 -9.49 -0.10
N GLY A 83 -14.76 -9.00 -1.23
CA GLY A 83 -13.37 -9.19 -1.65
C GLY A 83 -13.10 -10.56 -2.29
N SER A 84 -14.13 -11.39 -2.50
CA SER A 84 -14.02 -12.65 -3.24
C SER A 84 -14.00 -12.42 -4.75
N ALA A 85 -13.45 -13.36 -5.52
CA ALA A 85 -13.49 -13.27 -6.97
C ALA A 85 -14.94 -13.31 -7.48
N CYS A 86 -15.32 -12.32 -8.30
CA CYS A 86 -16.67 -12.24 -8.84
C CYS A 86 -16.85 -13.27 -9.94
N ALA A 87 -17.81 -14.20 -9.77
CA ALA A 87 -18.12 -15.23 -10.75
C ALA A 87 -18.49 -14.64 -12.13
N ALA A 88 -19.19 -13.50 -12.15
CA ALA A 88 -19.54 -12.81 -13.40
C ALA A 88 -18.34 -12.18 -14.12
N ALA A 89 -17.21 -11.99 -13.43
CA ALA A 89 -15.96 -11.50 -14.01
C ALA A 89 -15.04 -12.63 -14.47
N LEU A 90 -15.42 -13.90 -14.30
CA LEU A 90 -14.65 -15.06 -14.78
C LEU A 90 -14.64 -15.09 -16.31
N GLY A 91 -13.49 -14.76 -16.89
CA GLY A 91 -13.28 -14.71 -18.34
C GLY A 91 -13.17 -13.30 -18.92
N ALA A 92 -13.54 -12.27 -18.15
CA ALA A 92 -13.27 -10.88 -18.52
C ALA A 92 -11.80 -10.52 -18.24
N GLU A 93 -11.19 -9.74 -19.14
CA GLU A 93 -9.87 -9.18 -18.89
C GLU A 93 -9.98 -8.11 -17.81
N VAL A 94 -9.20 -8.26 -16.73
CA VAL A 94 -9.15 -7.32 -15.60
C VAL A 94 -7.73 -6.81 -15.42
N PRO A 95 -7.53 -5.62 -14.82
CA PRO A 95 -6.18 -5.11 -14.60
C PRO A 95 -5.35 -6.05 -13.73
N SER A 96 -4.04 -6.14 -14.00
CA SER A 96 -3.11 -6.97 -13.22
C SER A 96 -2.93 -6.44 -11.79
N PHE A 97 -2.92 -5.11 -11.63
CA PHE A 97 -2.70 -4.44 -10.36
C PHE A 97 -3.63 -3.23 -10.18
N GLY A 98 -4.23 -3.14 -9.01
CA GLY A 98 -5.11 -2.07 -8.57
C GLY A 98 -4.65 -1.47 -7.25
N ALA A 99 -4.75 -0.15 -7.10
CA ALA A 99 -4.63 0.47 -5.79
C ALA A 99 -5.50 1.72 -5.65
N ALA A 100 -5.95 1.99 -4.43
CA ALA A 100 -6.66 3.21 -4.07
C ALA A 100 -5.98 3.89 -2.88
N PHE A 101 -6.07 5.22 -2.82
CA PHE A 101 -5.55 6.04 -1.74
C PHE A 101 -6.69 6.82 -1.10
N ASP A 102 -6.56 7.13 0.18
CA ASP A 102 -7.54 7.90 0.91
C ASP A 102 -7.36 9.42 0.72
N GLY A 103 -8.20 10.21 1.40
CA GLY A 103 -8.33 11.65 1.15
C GLY A 103 -7.04 12.45 1.29
N ASP A 104 -6.21 12.14 2.27
CA ASP A 104 -4.91 12.79 2.53
C ASP A 104 -3.70 11.91 2.16
N ALA A 105 -3.95 10.72 1.58
CA ALA A 105 -2.97 9.77 1.10
C ALA A 105 -2.13 9.09 2.20
N ASP A 106 -2.65 8.97 3.41
CA ASP A 106 -2.01 8.27 4.53
C ASP A 106 -2.35 6.76 4.54
N ARG A 107 -3.42 6.36 3.85
CA ARG A 107 -3.88 4.98 3.73
C ARG A 107 -3.96 4.53 2.27
N ASN A 108 -3.81 3.22 2.10
CA ASN A 108 -3.88 2.58 0.79
C ASN A 108 -4.60 1.24 0.84
N MET A 109 -5.25 0.89 -0.26
CA MET A 109 -5.76 -0.45 -0.54
C MET A 109 -5.03 -1.01 -1.76
N VAL A 110 -4.59 -2.26 -1.69
CA VAL A 110 -3.92 -2.96 -2.80
C VAL A 110 -4.77 -4.15 -3.24
N VAL A 111 -4.92 -4.29 -4.55
CA VAL A 111 -5.76 -5.31 -5.17
C VAL A 111 -5.02 -5.90 -6.36
N GLY A 112 -4.98 -7.22 -6.47
CA GLY A 112 -4.52 -7.94 -7.66
C GLY A 112 -5.69 -8.33 -8.57
N ALA A 113 -5.39 -8.87 -9.75
CA ALA A 113 -6.42 -9.43 -10.64
C ALA A 113 -7.27 -10.48 -9.90
N ARG A 114 -8.52 -10.12 -9.59
CA ARG A 114 -9.49 -10.95 -8.84
C ARG A 114 -8.96 -11.42 -7.48
N PHE A 115 -8.08 -10.64 -6.85
CA PHE A 115 -7.47 -11.00 -5.58
C PHE A 115 -7.37 -9.80 -4.65
N PHE A 116 -8.12 -9.82 -3.54
CA PHE A 116 -8.00 -8.80 -2.51
C PHE A 116 -6.80 -9.09 -1.61
N VAL A 117 -5.93 -8.09 -1.40
CA VAL A 117 -4.81 -8.21 -0.47
C VAL A 117 -5.21 -7.59 0.86
N ASN A 118 -5.34 -8.42 1.90
CA ASN A 118 -5.58 -7.92 3.25
C ASN A 118 -4.43 -6.98 3.67
N PRO A 119 -4.69 -5.82 4.29
CA PRO A 119 -3.63 -4.89 4.71
C PRO A 119 -2.55 -5.52 5.61
N SER A 120 -2.93 -6.49 6.45
CA SER A 120 -1.99 -7.22 7.31
C SER A 120 -1.06 -8.13 6.51
N ASP A 121 -1.58 -8.76 5.45
CA ASP A 121 -0.80 -9.62 4.56
C ASP A 121 0.08 -8.76 3.64
N ALA A 122 -0.40 -7.59 3.22
CA ALA A 122 0.40 -6.62 2.47
C ALA A 122 1.65 -6.22 3.28
N LEU A 123 1.52 -5.93 4.57
CA LEU A 123 2.66 -5.68 5.46
C LEU A 123 3.65 -6.85 5.45
N ALA A 124 3.14 -8.08 5.62
CA ALA A 124 3.98 -9.28 5.66
C ALA A 124 4.73 -9.49 4.33
N VAL A 125 4.06 -9.32 3.19
CA VAL A 125 4.66 -9.43 1.86
C VAL A 125 5.73 -8.35 1.65
N LEU A 126 5.47 -7.10 2.07
CA LEU A 126 6.45 -6.02 1.99
C LEU A 126 7.68 -6.31 2.87
N ALA A 127 7.47 -6.76 4.11
CA ALA A 127 8.57 -7.14 5.01
C ALA A 127 9.39 -8.31 4.46
N ALA A 128 8.73 -9.30 3.86
CA ALA A 128 9.38 -10.46 3.27
C ALA A 128 10.25 -10.09 2.06
N ASN A 129 9.87 -9.06 1.31
CA ASN A 129 10.50 -8.66 0.05
C ASN A 129 11.19 -7.28 0.11
N ALA A 130 11.45 -6.76 1.31
CA ALA A 130 11.98 -5.41 1.49
C ALA A 130 13.29 -5.14 0.73
N ASP A 131 14.12 -6.17 0.53
CA ASP A 131 15.39 -6.09 -0.19
C ASP A 131 15.23 -5.74 -1.69
N ALA A 132 14.01 -5.88 -2.23
CA ALA A 132 13.68 -5.42 -3.58
C ALA A 132 13.69 -3.89 -3.68
N VAL A 133 13.55 -3.17 -2.56
CA VAL A 133 13.58 -1.70 -2.52
C VAL A 133 15.01 -1.23 -2.23
N PRO A 134 15.63 -0.42 -3.11
CA PRO A 134 17.01 0.04 -2.96
C PRO A 134 17.32 0.69 -1.61
N PHE A 135 16.37 1.46 -1.04
CA PHE A 135 16.53 2.07 0.28
C PHE A 135 16.85 1.06 1.37
N PHE A 136 16.01 0.03 1.56
CA PHE A 136 16.23 -0.98 2.59
C PHE A 136 17.49 -1.78 2.30
N ARG A 137 17.71 -2.17 1.04
CA ARG A 137 18.92 -2.89 0.64
C ARG A 137 20.21 -2.12 0.96
N ARG A 138 20.26 -0.82 0.68
CA ARG A 138 21.42 0.03 1.01
C ARG A 138 21.60 0.22 2.52
N ALA A 139 20.52 0.13 3.30
CA ALA A 139 20.56 0.17 4.76
C ALA A 139 20.95 -1.17 5.41
N GLY A 140 21.21 -2.22 4.62
CA GLY A 140 21.54 -3.57 5.10
C GLY A 140 20.32 -4.46 5.35
N GLY A 141 19.17 -4.13 4.78
CA GLY A 141 17.89 -4.80 4.98
C GLY A 141 17.02 -4.11 6.04
N LEU A 142 15.89 -4.73 6.38
CA LEU A 142 15.07 -4.29 7.51
C LEU A 142 15.76 -4.66 8.83
N ARG A 143 15.66 -3.77 9.83
CA ARG A 143 16.16 -4.01 11.19
C ARG A 143 15.07 -4.54 12.12
N ALA A 144 13.85 -4.04 11.93
CA ALA A 144 12.69 -4.41 12.70
C ALA A 144 11.40 -4.20 11.90
N VAL A 145 10.30 -4.73 12.41
CA VAL A 145 8.93 -4.50 11.95
C VAL A 145 8.05 -4.15 13.14
N ALA A 146 7.01 -3.35 12.90
CA ALA A 146 6.05 -2.99 13.94
C ALA A 146 4.62 -3.05 13.39
N ARG A 147 3.69 -3.58 14.18
CA ARG A 147 2.26 -3.59 13.87
C ARG A 147 1.43 -3.16 15.07
N SER A 148 0.27 -2.60 14.80
CA SER A 148 -0.73 -2.42 15.86
C SER A 148 -1.27 -3.79 16.30
N MET A 149 -1.58 -3.94 17.59
CA MET A 149 -2.15 -5.16 18.16
C MET A 149 -3.34 -5.75 17.38
N PRO A 150 -4.32 -4.97 16.88
CA PRO A 150 -5.43 -5.53 16.09
C PRO A 150 -5.05 -5.97 14.66
N THR A 151 -3.82 -5.71 14.21
CA THR A 151 -3.32 -6.19 12.91
C THR A 151 -2.93 -7.68 13.02
N SER A 152 -3.20 -8.47 11.98
CA SER A 152 -2.89 -9.90 12.00
C SER A 152 -1.38 -10.16 12.21
N GLY A 153 -1.05 -11.29 12.85
CA GLY A 153 0.33 -11.72 13.11
C GLY A 153 1.05 -12.31 11.89
N ALA A 154 0.60 -12.05 10.66
CA ALA A 154 1.27 -12.55 9.45
C ALA A 154 2.72 -12.05 9.36
N VAL A 155 2.97 -10.79 9.74
CA VAL A 155 4.31 -10.19 9.74
C VAL A 155 5.22 -10.83 10.81
N ASP A 156 4.66 -11.34 11.90
CA ASP A 156 5.41 -11.98 12.99
C ASP A 156 6.11 -13.25 12.47
N ARG A 157 5.46 -13.98 11.55
CA ARG A 157 6.04 -15.16 10.88
C ARG A 157 7.21 -14.78 9.99
N VAL A 158 7.09 -13.67 9.26
CA VAL A 158 8.16 -13.13 8.42
C VAL A 158 9.33 -12.67 9.29
N ALA A 159 9.05 -11.98 10.39
CA ALA A 159 10.06 -11.52 11.32
C ALA A 159 10.83 -12.69 11.92
N ALA A 160 10.15 -13.75 12.36
CA ALA A 160 10.78 -14.96 12.86
C ALA A 160 11.67 -15.64 11.80
N ALA A 161 11.18 -15.76 10.56
CA ALA A 161 11.93 -16.38 9.47
C ALA A 161 13.18 -15.57 9.06
N LYS A 162 13.12 -14.24 9.16
CA LYS A 162 14.22 -13.33 8.79
C LYS A 162 15.09 -12.89 9.97
N GLY A 163 14.80 -13.33 11.18
CA GLY A 163 15.52 -12.90 12.40
C GLY A 163 15.33 -11.41 12.74
N LEU A 164 14.20 -10.81 12.34
CA LEU A 164 13.88 -9.41 12.60
C LEU A 164 13.23 -9.25 13.98
N ARG A 165 13.47 -8.11 14.64
CA ARG A 165 12.69 -7.73 15.81
C ARG A 165 11.27 -7.37 15.39
N CYS A 166 10.27 -7.88 16.10
CA CYS A 166 8.87 -7.61 15.84
C CYS A 166 8.24 -6.91 17.05
N PHE A 167 7.66 -5.74 16.84
CA PHE A 167 6.99 -4.97 17.88
C PHE A 167 5.48 -4.99 17.66
N GLU A 168 4.75 -5.48 18.66
CA GLU A 168 3.31 -5.27 18.76
C GLU A 168 3.06 -4.03 19.64
N VAL A 169 2.34 -3.05 19.11
CA VAL A 169 2.05 -1.79 19.83
C VAL A 169 0.55 -1.52 19.91
N PRO A 170 0.07 -0.73 20.88
CA PRO A 170 -1.33 -0.31 20.89
C PRO A 170 -1.70 0.51 19.65
N THR A 171 -2.99 0.63 19.36
CA THR A 171 -3.49 1.45 18.25
C THR A 171 -3.10 2.92 18.44
N GLY A 172 -2.33 3.46 17.49
CA GLY A 172 -1.99 4.89 17.42
C GLY A 172 -0.59 5.17 16.88
N TRP A 173 -0.47 6.18 16.02
CA TRP A 173 0.78 6.50 15.31
C TRP A 173 1.95 6.88 16.24
N LYS A 174 1.66 7.43 17.42
CA LYS A 174 2.66 7.83 18.42
C LYS A 174 3.62 6.71 18.84
N TYR A 175 3.15 5.46 18.87
CA TYR A 175 3.98 4.33 19.26
C TYR A 175 4.99 3.96 18.17
N PHE A 176 4.60 4.10 16.90
CA PHE A 176 5.53 3.93 15.78
C PHE A 176 6.57 5.06 15.73
N GLY A 177 6.16 6.30 16.03
CA GLY A 177 7.08 7.44 16.17
C GLY A 177 8.22 7.15 17.14
N ASN A 178 7.89 6.73 18.36
CA ASN A 178 8.90 6.37 19.38
C ASN A 178 9.85 5.24 18.93
N LEU A 179 9.36 4.28 18.15
CA LEU A 179 10.20 3.20 17.63
C LEU A 179 11.11 3.67 16.48
N MET A 180 10.65 4.63 15.66
CA MET A 180 11.49 5.23 14.63
C MET A 180 12.57 6.13 15.23
N ASP A 181 12.24 6.90 16.27
CA ASP A 181 13.19 7.78 16.99
C ASP A 181 13.97 7.03 18.09
N SER A 182 14.01 5.71 18.00
CA SER A 182 14.54 4.83 19.05
C SER A 182 16.01 5.08 19.39
N HIS A 183 16.79 5.57 18.44
CA HIS A 183 18.17 5.99 18.70
C HIS A 183 18.23 7.06 19.80
N ASP A 184 17.34 8.05 19.73
CA ASP A 184 17.33 9.18 20.66
C ASP A 184 16.53 8.84 21.93
N VAL A 185 15.44 8.07 21.78
CA VAL A 185 14.51 7.73 22.86
C VAL A 185 15.01 6.59 23.75
N PHE A 186 15.75 5.62 23.21
CA PHE A 186 16.19 4.40 23.93
C PHE A 186 17.71 4.27 24.05
N GLY A 187 18.46 5.38 24.01
CA GLY A 187 19.88 5.39 24.35
C GLY A 187 20.79 4.73 23.31
N GLY A 188 20.57 5.03 22.03
CA GLY A 188 21.46 4.68 20.92
C GLY A 188 21.08 3.44 20.12
N THR A 189 19.99 2.76 20.47
CA THR A 189 19.51 1.60 19.67
C THR A 189 18.57 2.05 18.56
N ASP A 190 18.99 1.88 17.31
CA ASP A 190 18.19 2.27 16.14
C ASP A 190 17.38 1.08 15.59
N TYR A 191 16.10 1.05 15.93
CA TYR A 191 15.14 0.05 15.47
C TYR A 191 14.50 0.38 14.12
N THR A 192 14.18 1.65 13.86
CA THR A 192 13.52 2.17 12.64
C THR A 192 12.65 1.14 11.91
N PRO A 193 11.58 0.63 12.56
CA PRO A 193 10.83 -0.50 12.01
C PRO A 193 10.02 -0.09 10.79
N LEU A 194 9.74 -1.05 9.90
CA LEU A 194 8.67 -0.90 8.91
C LEU A 194 7.32 -0.97 9.65
N PRO A 195 6.52 0.12 9.70
CA PRO A 195 5.28 0.15 10.48
C PRO A 195 4.05 -0.08 9.59
N VAL A 196 3.04 -0.77 10.12
CA VAL A 196 1.67 -0.66 9.61
C VAL A 196 0.69 -0.44 10.74
N TRP A 197 -0.18 0.53 10.51
CA TRP A 197 -1.28 0.89 11.37
C TRP A 197 -2.60 0.53 10.71
N ARG A 198 -3.42 -0.24 11.42
CA ARG A 198 -4.85 -0.36 11.11
C ARG A 198 -5.62 0.54 12.08
N GLY A 199 -6.21 1.62 11.56
CA GLY A 199 -7.19 2.39 12.29
C GLY A 199 -8.45 1.56 12.52
N GLU A 200 -8.94 1.52 13.75
CA GLU A 200 -10.29 1.03 14.02
C GLU A 200 -11.28 2.03 13.41
N LEU A 201 -11.97 1.63 12.33
CA LEU A 201 -13.27 2.21 12.04
C LEU A 201 -14.15 1.83 13.22
N ARG A 202 -14.42 2.80 14.11
CA ARG A 202 -15.50 2.64 15.07
C ARG A 202 -16.78 2.40 14.26
N HIS A 203 -17.38 1.23 14.47
CA HIS A 203 -18.70 0.88 13.97
C HIS A 203 -19.75 1.90 14.41
#